data_AF-A0A8T4KLQ3-F1
#
_entry.id   AF-A0A8T4KLQ3-F1
#
_cell.length_a   1.000
_cell.length_b   1.000
_cell.length_c   1.000
_cell.angle_alpha   90.00
_cell.angle_beta   90.00
_cell.angle_gamma   90.00
#
_symmetry.space_group_name_H-M   'P 1'
#
loop_
_entity.id
_entity.type
_entity.pdbx_description
1 polymer ?
#
loop_
_entity_poly.entity_id
_entity_poly.type
_entity_poly.pdbx_seq_one_letter_code
_entity_poly.pdbx_strand_id
1 'polypeptide(L)'
;MDGCIMRPKGQMFIVAGIILVMLLFSLSGLLSVYGTGQEKTNLESVAVHRTAENLMREYKNIAGVATMKGDVNGSAMVYLSNFSDMARDDAGARVLYAFAFSNGTSQKFSVTTGNYLDGLVNLTIYATDSTPSSFFIGVVQDRTNVTREFSRSSNVLINITLNYTDNEGSKAERMTLNASALSSVAAIFDIKAESAEGFARRKETYNRSW
;
A
#
# COMPACT_ATOMS: atom_id res chain seq x y z
N MET A 1 -17.42 -30.34 28.95
CA MET A 1 -17.25 -28.89 29.16
C MET A 1 -16.65 -28.35 27.87
N ASP A 2 -17.52 -27.78 27.05
CA ASP A 2 -17.22 -27.28 25.71
C ASP A 2 -16.35 -26.02 25.76
N GLY A 3 -15.18 -26.10 25.11
CA GLY A 3 -14.32 -24.94 24.83
C GLY A 3 -14.49 -24.53 23.38
N CYS A 4 -15.52 -23.73 23.10
CA CYS A 4 -15.80 -23.18 21.78
C CYS A 4 -14.64 -22.30 21.30
N ILE A 5 -13.93 -22.76 20.27
CA ILE A 5 -12.93 -21.98 19.53
C ILE A 5 -13.68 -20.91 18.73
N MET A 6 -13.78 -19.70 19.27
CA MET A 6 -14.25 -18.54 18.51
C MET A 6 -13.23 -18.20 17.42
N ARG A 7 -13.48 -18.70 16.19
CA ARG A 7 -12.81 -18.22 14.97
C ARG A 7 -13.15 -16.73 14.74
N PRO A 8 -12.18 -15.86 14.42
CA PRO A 8 -12.44 -14.43 14.29
C PRO A 8 -13.18 -14.17 12.98
N LYS A 9 -14.48 -13.88 13.09
CA LYS A 9 -15.38 -13.48 11.99
C LYS A 9 -14.83 -12.33 11.12
N GLY A 10 -13.90 -11.53 11.64
CA GLY A 10 -13.21 -10.47 10.89
C GLY A 10 -12.26 -10.94 9.78
N GLN A 11 -11.74 -12.17 9.85
CA GLN A 11 -10.93 -12.74 8.76
C GLN A 11 -11.79 -13.19 7.57
N MET A 12 -13.03 -13.66 7.84
CA MET A 12 -13.93 -14.14 6.78
C MET A 12 -14.41 -13.02 5.84
N PHE A 13 -14.53 -11.78 6.33
CA PHE A 13 -14.90 -10.64 5.47
C PHE A 13 -13.76 -10.16 4.57
N ILE A 14 -12.50 -10.25 5.04
CA ILE A 14 -11.31 -9.92 4.23
C ILE A 14 -11.12 -10.97 3.13
N VAL A 15 -11.28 -12.26 3.48
CA VAL A 15 -11.25 -13.36 2.50
C VAL A 15 -12.39 -13.22 1.48
N ALA A 16 -13.58 -12.78 1.87
CA ALA A 16 -14.69 -12.56 0.95
C ALA A 16 -14.42 -11.41 -0.05
N GLY A 17 -13.77 -10.33 0.37
CA GLY A 17 -13.35 -9.24 -0.53
C GLY A 17 -12.31 -9.70 -1.55
N ILE A 18 -11.33 -10.49 -1.10
CA ILE A 18 -10.32 -11.12 -1.96
C ILE A 18 -10.97 -12.05 -2.99
N ILE A 19 -11.93 -12.89 -2.58
CA ILE A 19 -12.65 -13.81 -3.48
C ILE A 19 -13.49 -13.06 -4.52
N LEU A 20 -14.11 -11.93 -4.16
CA LEU A 20 -14.89 -11.12 -5.11
C LEU A 20 -14.00 -10.52 -6.20
N VAL A 21 -12.76 -10.14 -5.84
CA VAL A 21 -11.74 -9.68 -6.78
C VAL A 21 -11.27 -10.85 -7.68
N MET A 22 -11.08 -12.06 -7.14
CA MET A 22 -10.79 -13.27 -7.95
C MET A 22 -11.88 -13.56 -9.00
N LEU A 23 -13.16 -13.42 -8.63
CA LEU A 23 -14.29 -13.61 -9.56
C LEU A 23 -14.24 -12.60 -10.71
N LEU A 24 -13.85 -11.35 -10.45
CA LEU A 24 -13.67 -10.32 -11.49
C LEU A 24 -12.48 -10.62 -12.43
N PHE A 25 -11.38 -11.18 -11.91
CA PHE A 25 -10.24 -11.63 -12.72
C PHE A 25 -10.58 -12.82 -13.64
N SER A 26 -11.46 -13.72 -13.20
CA SER A 26 -11.89 -14.85 -14.04
C SER A 26 -12.83 -14.42 -15.19
N LEU A 27 -13.61 -13.36 -14.99
CA LEU A 27 -14.58 -12.88 -15.97
C LEU A 27 -13.91 -12.11 -17.12
N SER A 28 -12.79 -11.42 -16.85
CA SER A 28 -12.01 -10.73 -17.89
C SER A 28 -11.34 -11.70 -18.85
N GLY A 29 -10.91 -12.89 -18.39
CA GLY A 29 -10.38 -13.94 -19.25
C GLY A 29 -11.41 -14.54 -20.21
N LEU A 30 -12.69 -14.57 -19.81
CA LEU A 30 -13.77 -15.15 -20.61
C LEU A 30 -14.28 -14.21 -21.72
N LEU A 31 -14.14 -12.89 -21.51
CA LEU A 31 -14.46 -11.86 -22.51
C LEU A 31 -13.34 -11.63 -23.53
N SER A 32 -12.13 -12.15 -23.29
CA SER A 32 -10.96 -11.96 -24.15
C SER A 32 -10.98 -12.78 -25.45
N VAL A 33 -11.98 -13.65 -25.65
CA VAL A 33 -12.03 -14.61 -26.78
C VAL A 33 -12.73 -14.04 -28.03
N TYR A 34 -13.39 -12.88 -27.95
CA TYR A 34 -14.12 -12.28 -29.08
C TYR A 34 -13.78 -10.79 -29.27
N GLY A 35 -12.75 -10.49 -30.06
CA GLY A 35 -12.44 -9.12 -30.48
C GLY A 35 -11.38 -9.07 -31.57
N THR A 36 -11.57 -8.19 -32.55
CA THR A 36 -10.54 -7.91 -33.58
C THR A 36 -9.29 -7.28 -32.93
N GLY A 37 -8.10 -7.42 -33.53
CA GLY A 37 -6.82 -7.07 -32.86
C GLY A 37 -6.70 -5.62 -32.34
N GLN A 38 -7.48 -4.69 -32.89
CA GLN A 38 -7.54 -3.29 -32.46
C GLN A 38 -8.55 -3.05 -31.31
N GLU A 39 -9.57 -3.88 -31.20
CA GLU A 39 -10.45 -3.92 -30.02
C GLU A 39 -9.76 -4.64 -28.86
N LYS A 40 -8.99 -5.69 -29.14
CA LYS A 40 -8.22 -6.44 -28.13
C LYS A 40 -7.24 -5.55 -27.38
N THR A 41 -6.45 -4.76 -28.09
CA THR A 41 -5.49 -3.78 -27.52
C THR A 41 -6.17 -2.70 -26.67
N ASN A 42 -7.31 -2.17 -27.13
CA ASN A 42 -8.08 -1.18 -26.36
C ASN A 42 -8.75 -1.80 -25.11
N LEU A 43 -9.29 -3.01 -25.23
CA LEU A 43 -9.90 -3.75 -24.11
C LEU A 43 -8.85 -4.13 -23.06
N GLU A 44 -7.66 -4.56 -23.48
CA GLU A 44 -6.55 -4.87 -22.58
C GLU A 44 -6.04 -3.61 -21.87
N SER A 45 -5.89 -2.49 -22.57
CA SER A 45 -5.54 -1.20 -21.93
C SER A 45 -6.56 -0.79 -20.87
N VAL A 46 -7.86 -0.90 -21.18
CA VAL A 46 -8.95 -0.62 -20.21
C VAL A 46 -8.92 -1.61 -19.04
N ALA A 47 -8.64 -2.89 -19.28
CA ALA A 47 -8.54 -3.90 -18.24
C ALA A 47 -7.38 -3.59 -17.27
N VAL A 48 -6.19 -3.26 -17.78
CA VAL A 48 -5.02 -2.92 -16.95
C VAL A 48 -5.27 -1.66 -16.11
N HIS A 49 -5.93 -0.64 -16.69
CA HIS A 49 -6.34 0.55 -15.93
C HIS A 49 -7.32 0.22 -14.79
N ARG A 50 -8.34 -0.59 -15.08
CA ARG A 50 -9.30 -1.04 -14.06
C ARG A 50 -8.63 -1.86 -12.98
N THR A 51 -7.67 -2.71 -13.32
CA THR A 51 -6.89 -3.48 -12.34
C THR A 51 -6.14 -2.55 -11.41
N ALA A 52 -5.39 -1.57 -11.94
CA ALA A 52 -4.66 -0.60 -11.11
C ALA A 52 -5.60 0.21 -10.21
N GLU A 53 -6.79 0.58 -10.70
CA GLU A 53 -7.81 1.29 -9.90
C GLU A 53 -8.41 0.41 -8.78
N ASN A 54 -8.71 -0.85 -9.08
CA ASN A 54 -9.26 -1.78 -8.10
C ASN A 54 -8.22 -2.09 -7.01
N LEU A 55 -6.96 -2.32 -7.40
CA LEU A 55 -5.86 -2.48 -6.45
C LEU A 55 -5.72 -1.24 -5.56
N MET A 56 -5.69 -0.03 -6.15
CA MET A 56 -5.62 1.22 -5.40
C MET A 56 -6.75 1.35 -4.37
N ARG A 57 -7.98 1.04 -4.77
CA ARG A 57 -9.14 1.07 -3.87
C ARG A 57 -8.94 0.12 -2.69
N GLU A 58 -8.43 -1.08 -2.95
CA GLU A 58 -8.22 -2.08 -1.91
C GLU A 58 -7.07 -1.69 -0.96
N TYR A 59 -5.96 -1.13 -1.46
CA TYR A 59 -4.90 -0.58 -0.60
C TYR A 59 -5.45 0.48 0.39
N LYS A 60 -6.32 1.38 -0.09
CA LYS A 60 -6.97 2.39 0.76
C LYS A 60 -7.94 1.76 1.76
N ASN A 61 -8.68 0.73 1.36
CA ASN A 61 -9.56 -0.03 2.24
C ASN A 61 -8.75 -0.71 3.37
N ILE A 62 -7.68 -1.42 3.01
CA ILE A 62 -6.77 -2.08 3.95
C ILE A 62 -6.16 -1.09 4.94
N ALA A 63 -5.67 0.06 4.45
CA ALA A 63 -5.16 1.12 5.30
C ALA A 63 -6.22 1.61 6.29
N GLY A 64 -7.48 1.77 5.84
CA GLY A 64 -8.61 2.12 6.68
C GLY A 64 -9.00 1.04 7.70
N VAL A 65 -8.89 -0.24 7.34
CA VAL A 65 -9.15 -1.37 8.25
C VAL A 65 -8.08 -1.47 9.33
N ALA A 66 -6.81 -1.20 8.99
CA ALA A 66 -5.71 -1.20 9.94
C ALA A 66 -5.92 -0.16 11.07
N THR A 67 -6.52 1.00 10.76
CA THR A 67 -6.81 2.04 11.78
C THR A 67 -7.83 1.60 12.83
N MET A 68 -8.58 0.52 12.58
CA MET A 68 -9.58 -0.03 13.49
C MET A 68 -9.01 -1.08 14.45
N LYS A 69 -7.70 -1.37 14.37
CA LYS A 69 -7.01 -2.37 15.19
C LYS A 69 -6.29 -1.72 16.37
N GLY A 70 -6.09 -2.49 17.43
CA GLY A 70 -5.35 -2.02 18.62
C GLY A 70 -3.88 -1.72 18.33
N ASP A 71 -3.23 -2.54 17.50
CA ASP A 71 -1.92 -2.27 16.92
C ASP A 71 -2.08 -1.92 15.44
N VAL A 72 -2.21 -0.61 15.16
CA VAL A 72 -2.44 -0.10 13.80
C VAL A 72 -1.25 -0.36 12.90
N ASN A 73 -0.02 -0.10 13.37
CA ASN A 73 1.18 -0.22 12.55
C ASN A 73 1.50 -1.69 12.23
N GLY A 74 1.45 -2.58 13.22
CA GLY A 74 1.66 -4.01 13.01
C GLY A 74 0.59 -4.62 12.11
N SER A 75 -0.68 -4.23 12.29
CA SER A 75 -1.77 -4.70 11.42
C SER A 75 -1.63 -4.20 9.99
N ALA A 76 -1.31 -2.91 9.80
CA ALA A 76 -1.09 -2.34 8.47
C ALA A 76 0.03 -3.07 7.73
N MET A 77 1.17 -3.30 8.39
CA MET A 77 2.30 -4.02 7.81
C MET A 77 1.87 -5.40 7.28
N VAL A 78 1.18 -6.20 8.10
CA VAL A 78 0.75 -7.56 7.72
C VAL A 78 -0.29 -7.55 6.61
N TYR A 79 -1.28 -6.65 6.67
CA TYR A 79 -2.34 -6.63 5.67
C TYR A 79 -1.85 -6.10 4.32
N LEU A 80 -1.04 -5.03 4.34
CA LEU A 80 -0.44 -4.47 3.14
C LEU A 80 0.56 -5.43 2.53
N SER A 81 1.38 -6.12 3.33
CA SER A 81 2.32 -7.13 2.81
C SER A 81 1.61 -8.26 2.10
N ASN A 82 0.62 -8.88 2.75
CA ASN A 82 -0.10 -10.02 2.20
C ASN A 82 -0.87 -9.64 0.92
N PHE A 83 -1.46 -8.45 0.89
CA PHE A 83 -2.13 -7.95 -0.31
C PHE A 83 -1.13 -7.61 -1.42
N SER A 84 0.05 -7.12 -1.08
CA SER A 84 1.10 -6.82 -2.06
C SER A 84 1.67 -8.10 -2.68
N ASP A 85 1.88 -9.16 -1.88
CA ASP A 85 2.26 -10.49 -2.39
C ASP A 85 1.21 -11.01 -3.37
N MET A 86 -0.07 -10.98 -2.98
CA MET A 86 -1.18 -11.42 -3.85
C MET A 86 -1.27 -10.55 -5.12
N ALA A 87 -1.13 -9.23 -5.02
CA ALA A 87 -1.14 -8.35 -6.18
C ALA A 87 0.03 -8.60 -7.13
N ARG A 88 1.21 -8.95 -6.58
CA ARG A 88 2.40 -9.34 -7.35
C ARG A 88 2.19 -10.67 -8.06
N ASP A 89 1.68 -11.67 -7.34
CA ASP A 89 1.58 -13.06 -7.81
C ASP A 89 0.39 -13.27 -8.76
N ASP A 90 -0.77 -12.69 -8.46
CA ASP A 90 -2.01 -12.93 -9.22
C ASP A 90 -2.26 -11.89 -10.32
N ALA A 91 -1.92 -10.62 -10.05
CA ALA A 91 -2.19 -9.51 -10.96
C ALA A 91 -0.95 -8.99 -11.69
N GLY A 92 0.23 -9.57 -11.44
CA GLY A 92 1.50 -9.12 -11.99
C GLY A 92 1.86 -7.67 -11.61
N ALA A 93 1.19 -7.11 -10.60
CA ALA A 93 1.35 -5.70 -10.23
C ALA A 93 2.63 -5.48 -9.44
N ARG A 94 3.27 -4.33 -9.64
CA ARG A 94 4.45 -3.87 -8.89
C ARG A 94 4.02 -2.74 -7.99
N VAL A 95 4.39 -2.81 -6.71
CA VAL A 95 3.94 -1.83 -5.72
C VAL A 95 5.08 -1.34 -4.85
N LEU A 96 5.14 -0.03 -4.66
CA LEU A 96 5.82 0.59 -3.53
C LEU A 96 4.77 1.28 -2.70
N TYR A 97 4.77 1.05 -1.39
CA TYR A 97 3.89 1.79 -0.50
C TYR A 97 4.66 2.34 0.70
N ALA A 98 4.21 3.47 1.23
CA ALA A 98 4.60 3.94 2.54
C ALA A 98 3.36 4.23 3.37
N PHE A 99 3.35 3.74 4.60
CA PHE A 99 2.27 3.89 5.56
C PHE A 99 2.84 4.54 6.82
N ALA A 100 2.40 5.75 7.10
CA ALA A 100 2.76 6.50 8.29
C ALA A 100 1.61 6.49 9.30
N PHE A 101 1.92 6.25 10.57
CA PHE A 101 0.97 6.24 11.67
C PHE A 101 1.49 7.09 12.82
N SER A 102 0.66 8.00 13.31
CA SER A 102 0.88 8.73 14.56
C SER A 102 -0.22 8.39 15.54
N ASN A 103 0.16 8.01 16.76
CA ASN A 103 -0.79 7.93 17.87
C ASN A 103 -0.93 9.33 18.48
N GLY A 104 -2.17 9.79 18.68
CA GLY A 104 -2.45 11.12 19.24
C GLY A 104 -1.94 11.33 20.68
N THR A 105 -1.70 10.23 21.40
CA THR A 105 -1.19 10.25 22.79
C THR A 105 0.34 10.13 22.89
N SER A 106 1.01 9.74 21.80
CA SER A 106 2.45 9.54 21.77
C SER A 106 3.13 10.63 20.95
N GLN A 107 4.30 11.09 21.42
CA GLN A 107 5.19 11.97 20.66
C GLN A 107 6.04 11.20 19.64
N LYS A 108 5.48 10.12 19.07
CA LYS A 108 6.13 9.26 18.09
C LYS A 108 5.20 8.98 16.93
N PHE A 109 5.79 8.83 15.75
CA PHE A 109 5.12 8.30 14.58
C PHE A 109 6.02 7.28 13.89
N SER A 110 5.41 6.27 13.30
CA SER A 110 6.11 5.26 12.50
C SER A 110 5.87 5.52 11.02
N VAL A 111 6.84 5.18 10.19
CA VAL A 111 6.71 5.10 8.73
C VAL A 111 7.17 3.70 8.32
N THR A 112 6.25 2.94 7.75
CA THR A 112 6.48 1.59 7.22
C THR A 112 6.47 1.67 5.71
N THR A 113 7.58 1.29 5.07
CA THR A 113 7.68 1.22 3.61
C THR A 113 7.80 -0.22 3.18
N GLY A 114 7.00 -0.62 2.19
CA GLY A 114 7.05 -1.94 1.57
C GLY A 114 7.51 -1.85 0.12
N ASN A 115 8.48 -2.70 -0.25
CA ASN A 115 8.99 -2.82 -1.61
C ASN A 115 8.50 -4.12 -2.25
N TYR A 116 7.69 -4.00 -3.31
CA TYR A 116 7.18 -5.08 -4.15
C TYR A 116 7.33 -4.70 -5.63
N LEU A 117 8.46 -4.05 -5.97
CA LEU A 117 8.74 -3.57 -7.32
C LEU A 117 9.43 -4.60 -8.22
N ASP A 118 9.71 -5.82 -7.73
CA ASP A 118 10.50 -6.85 -8.42
C ASP A 118 11.95 -6.42 -8.63
N GLY A 119 12.54 -5.92 -7.54
CA GLY A 119 13.88 -5.38 -7.59
C GLY A 119 14.30 -4.74 -6.27
N LEU A 120 15.52 -4.24 -6.27
CA LEU A 120 16.10 -3.52 -5.14
C LEU A 120 15.70 -2.05 -5.20
N VAL A 121 15.41 -1.48 -4.04
CA VAL A 121 15.10 -0.06 -3.91
C VAL A 121 16.06 0.58 -2.91
N ASN A 122 16.79 1.60 -3.33
CA ASN A 122 17.55 2.42 -2.38
C ASN A 122 16.65 3.51 -1.81
N LEU A 123 16.42 3.52 -0.50
CA LEU A 123 15.38 4.31 0.14
C LEU A 123 15.93 5.25 1.21
N THR A 124 15.43 6.49 1.22
CA THR A 124 15.62 7.47 2.29
C THR A 124 14.29 8.11 2.64
N ILE A 125 13.97 8.19 3.93
CA ILE A 125 12.77 8.87 4.43
C ILE A 125 13.19 10.17 5.11
N TYR A 126 12.56 11.28 4.74
CA TYR A 126 12.70 12.57 5.41
C TYR A 126 11.39 12.93 6.09
N ALA A 127 11.45 13.52 7.27
CA ALA A 127 10.28 14.01 7.97
C ALA A 127 10.57 15.35 8.66
N THR A 128 9.70 16.33 8.44
CA THR A 128 9.81 17.64 9.11
C THR A 128 9.50 17.51 10.60
N ASP A 129 10.01 18.44 11.41
CA ASP A 129 9.67 18.57 12.85
C ASP A 129 9.81 17.25 13.64
N SER A 130 10.80 16.45 13.23
CA SER A 130 11.05 15.13 13.77
C SER A 130 12.52 14.92 14.09
N THR A 131 12.78 13.99 15.02
CA THR A 131 14.12 13.54 15.40
C THR A 131 14.18 12.02 15.26
N PRO A 132 15.10 11.49 14.43
CA PRO A 132 15.94 12.23 13.47
C PRO A 132 15.10 12.86 12.35
N SER A 133 15.61 13.88 11.64
CA SER A 133 14.88 14.49 10.51
C SER A 133 14.88 13.62 9.24
N SER A 134 15.72 12.57 9.22
CA SER A 134 15.74 11.57 8.15
C SER A 134 16.25 10.21 8.63
N PHE A 135 15.88 9.17 7.88
CA PHE A 135 16.48 7.84 7.95
C PHE A 135 16.95 7.41 6.56
N PHE A 136 18.25 7.18 6.42
CA PHE A 136 18.78 6.40 5.32
C PHE A 136 18.51 4.92 5.61
N ILE A 137 17.70 4.27 4.77
CA ILE A 137 17.39 2.85 4.88
C ILE A 137 18.37 2.03 4.04
N GLY A 138 18.85 2.59 2.93
CA GLY A 138 19.71 1.89 1.99
C GLY A 138 18.91 0.93 1.12
N VAL A 139 19.50 -0.20 0.77
CA VAL A 139 18.90 -1.18 -0.13
C VAL A 139 17.82 -1.99 0.60
N VAL A 140 16.58 -1.79 0.17
CA VAL A 140 15.43 -2.61 0.54
C VAL A 140 15.27 -3.69 -0.52
N GLN A 141 15.23 -4.95 -0.09
CA GLN A 141 15.01 -6.09 -0.98
C GLN A 141 13.56 -6.16 -1.44
N ASP A 142 13.29 -6.91 -2.51
CA ASP A 142 11.91 -7.19 -2.93
C ASP A 142 11.14 -7.94 -1.83
N ARG A 143 9.83 -7.77 -1.81
CA ARG A 143 8.88 -8.31 -0.81
C ARG A 143 9.28 -8.04 0.65
N THR A 144 9.93 -6.91 0.89
CA THR A 144 10.44 -6.56 2.22
C THR A 144 9.79 -5.28 2.72
N ASN A 145 9.46 -5.27 4.01
CA ASN A 145 8.94 -4.10 4.70
C ASN A 145 9.96 -3.58 5.70
N VAL A 146 10.09 -2.25 5.78
CA VAL A 146 10.96 -1.57 6.73
C VAL A 146 10.16 -0.52 7.47
N THR A 147 10.17 -0.60 8.79
CA THR A 147 9.58 0.41 9.67
C THR A 147 10.67 1.27 10.31
N ARG A 148 10.47 2.58 10.27
CA ARG A 148 11.27 3.56 11.02
C ARG A 148 10.36 4.37 11.93
N GLU A 149 10.84 4.58 13.15
CA GLU A 149 10.14 5.39 14.15
C GLU A 149 10.85 6.73 14.30
N PHE A 150 10.05 7.78 14.33
CA PHE A 150 10.48 9.15 14.51
C PHE A 150 9.87 9.70 15.80
N SER A 151 10.64 10.50 16.53
CA SER A 151 10.13 11.29 17.64
C SER A 151 9.76 12.70 17.14
N ARG A 152 8.73 13.32 17.72
CA ARG A 152 8.29 14.69 17.39
C ARG A 152 8.21 15.53 18.65
N SER A 153 8.63 16.78 18.59
CA SER A 153 8.63 17.68 19.76
C SER A 153 7.24 18.20 20.12
N SER A 154 6.31 18.22 19.16
CA SER A 154 4.97 18.80 19.33
C SER A 154 3.93 18.16 18.42
N ASN A 155 2.67 18.54 18.66
CA ASN A 155 1.51 18.18 17.85
C ASN A 155 1.41 19.10 16.62
N VAL A 156 1.91 18.64 15.47
CA VAL A 156 2.02 19.42 14.23
C VAL A 156 1.76 18.55 12.99
N LEU A 157 1.61 19.21 11.84
CA LEU A 157 1.60 18.55 10.54
C LEU A 157 3.03 18.14 10.16
N ILE A 158 3.25 16.84 9.96
CA ILE A 158 4.54 16.29 9.57
C ILE A 158 4.54 16.05 8.06
N ASN A 159 5.45 16.68 7.33
CA ASN A 159 5.64 16.40 5.92
C ASN A 159 6.67 15.29 5.78
N ILE A 160 6.24 14.15 5.23
CA ILE A 160 7.08 12.98 5.01
C ILE A 160 7.40 12.91 3.53
N THR A 161 8.70 12.86 3.21
CA THR A 161 9.19 12.68 1.84
C THR A 161 9.93 11.34 1.73
N LEU A 162 9.47 10.48 0.83
CA LEU A 162 10.16 9.25 0.44
C LEU A 162 10.98 9.53 -0.81
N ASN A 163 12.31 9.51 -0.68
CA ASN A 163 13.20 9.50 -1.83
C ASN A 163 13.64 8.06 -2.06
N TYR A 164 13.41 7.56 -3.28
CA TYR A 164 13.83 6.22 -3.62
C TYR A 164 14.35 6.12 -5.03
N THR A 165 15.28 5.19 -5.24
CA THR A 165 15.82 4.84 -6.55
C THR A 165 15.51 3.38 -6.83
N ASP A 166 14.81 3.14 -7.92
CA ASP A 166 14.51 1.82 -8.46
C ASP A 166 15.12 1.64 -9.86
N ASN A 167 14.77 0.55 -10.54
CA ASN A 167 15.24 0.26 -11.90
C ASN A 167 14.76 1.27 -12.97
N GLU A 168 13.74 2.07 -12.67
CA GLU A 168 13.19 3.10 -13.56
C GLU A 168 13.79 4.49 -13.27
N GLY A 169 14.55 4.65 -12.19
CA GLY A 169 15.27 5.87 -11.84
C GLY A 169 14.97 6.38 -10.43
N SER A 170 15.36 7.63 -10.16
CA SER A 170 15.14 8.27 -8.86
C SER A 170 13.81 9.00 -8.83
N LYS A 171 13.04 8.78 -7.77
CA LYS A 171 11.69 9.32 -7.55
C LYS A 171 11.61 9.91 -6.14
N ALA A 172 10.72 10.89 -5.98
CA ALA A 172 10.48 11.56 -4.71
C ALA A 172 8.97 11.69 -4.49
N GLU A 173 8.48 11.14 -3.39
CA GLU A 173 7.07 11.09 -3.05
C GLU A 173 6.82 11.81 -1.74
N ARG A 174 5.67 12.48 -1.62
CA ARG A 174 5.35 13.28 -0.45
C ARG A 174 3.97 12.91 0.09
N MET A 175 3.87 12.82 1.41
CA MET A 175 2.62 12.70 2.15
C MET A 175 2.68 13.57 3.39
N THR A 176 1.51 14.01 3.87
CA THR A 176 1.41 14.85 5.06
C THR A 176 0.63 14.11 6.13
N LEU A 177 1.27 13.89 7.28
CA LEU A 177 0.68 13.23 8.43
C LEU A 177 0.20 14.27 9.44
N ASN A 178 -1.07 14.21 9.82
CA ASN A 178 -1.61 15.05 10.89
C ASN A 178 -1.29 14.45 12.26
N ALA A 179 -0.06 14.62 12.72
CA ALA A 179 0.38 14.15 14.03
C ALA A 179 -0.05 15.15 15.12
N SER A 180 -1.36 15.32 15.32
CA SER A 180 -1.90 16.21 16.34
C SER A 180 -2.35 15.43 17.59
N ALA A 181 -3.46 15.84 18.23
CA ALA A 181 -4.02 15.18 19.41
C ALA A 181 -4.79 13.89 19.09
N LEU A 182 -5.20 13.74 17.82
CA LEU A 182 -5.90 12.55 17.32
C LEU A 182 -4.91 11.54 16.76
N SER A 183 -5.33 10.28 16.71
CA SER A 183 -4.57 9.29 15.97
C SER A 183 -4.76 9.52 14.48
N SER A 184 -3.70 9.34 13.70
CA SER A 184 -3.75 9.61 12.28
C SER A 184 -2.89 8.67 11.48
N VAL A 185 -3.31 8.48 10.24
CA VAL A 185 -2.61 7.73 9.21
C VAL A 185 -2.50 8.57 7.97
N ALA A 186 -1.32 8.53 7.36
CA ALA A 186 -1.07 8.99 6.02
C ALA A 186 -0.39 7.84 5.27
N ALA A 187 -0.80 7.54 4.05
CA ALA A 187 -0.15 6.53 3.24
C ALA A 187 -0.01 7.00 1.80
N ILE A 188 1.01 6.53 1.10
CA ILE A 188 1.12 6.63 -0.34
C ILE A 188 1.25 5.23 -0.93
N PHE A 189 0.55 5.02 -2.04
CA PHE A 189 0.62 3.79 -2.81
C PHE A 189 1.03 4.17 -4.24
N ASP A 190 2.09 3.56 -4.74
CA ASP A 190 2.52 3.65 -6.13
C ASP A 190 2.39 2.26 -6.76
N ILE A 191 1.34 2.08 -7.57
CA ILE A 191 0.92 0.81 -8.12
C ILE A 191 1.12 0.85 -9.62
N LYS A 192 1.87 -0.12 -10.14
CA LYS A 192 2.03 -0.35 -11.57
C LYS A 192 1.44 -1.72 -11.91
N ALA A 193 0.36 -1.74 -12.68
CA ALA A 193 -0.18 -2.97 -13.26
C ALA A 193 0.39 -3.14 -14.67
N GLU A 194 0.80 -4.35 -15.03
CA GLU A 194 1.39 -4.68 -16.33
C GLU A 194 0.63 -5.85 -16.97
N SER A 195 0.45 -5.80 -18.29
CA SER A 195 0.03 -6.93 -19.13
C SER A 195 1.00 -7.08 -20.31
N ALA A 196 0.81 -8.13 -21.12
CA ALA A 196 1.62 -8.37 -22.32
C ALA A 196 1.56 -7.22 -23.35
N GLU A 197 0.46 -6.45 -23.37
CA GLU A 197 0.21 -5.40 -24.38
C GLU A 197 0.21 -3.97 -23.81
N GLY A 198 0.41 -3.78 -22.50
CA GLY A 198 0.44 -2.44 -21.91
C GLY A 198 0.68 -2.37 -20.39
N PHE A 199 0.75 -1.15 -19.85
CA PHE A 199 0.85 -0.92 -18.42
C PHE A 199 -0.03 0.26 -17.97
N ALA A 200 -0.45 0.26 -16.71
CA ALA A 200 -1.08 1.39 -16.06
C ALA A 200 -0.42 1.65 -14.72
N ARG A 201 -0.16 2.93 -14.42
CA ARG A 201 0.39 3.37 -13.13
C ARG A 201 -0.63 4.25 -12.42
N ARG A 202 -0.89 3.95 -11.15
CA ARG A 202 -1.76 4.74 -10.27
C ARG A 202 -1.01 5.09 -9.01
N LYS A 203 -1.14 6.35 -8.60
CA LYS A 203 -0.52 6.89 -7.41
C LYS A 203 -1.51 7.76 -6.67
N GLU A 204 -1.73 7.46 -5.39
CA GLU A 204 -2.58 8.28 -4.53
C GLU A 204 -2.04 8.32 -3.10
N THR A 205 -2.36 9.41 -2.42
CA THR A 205 -2.19 9.54 -0.97
C THR A 205 -3.50 9.27 -0.26
N TYR A 206 -3.46 8.45 0.78
CA TYR A 206 -4.55 8.21 1.72
C TYR A 206 -4.28 8.95 3.02
N ASN A 207 -5.29 9.67 3.56
CA ASN A 207 -5.17 10.35 4.85
C ASN A 207 -6.43 10.12 5.67
N ARG A 208 -6.27 9.83 6.96
CA ARG A 208 -7.37 9.68 7.92
C ARG A 208 -6.92 10.09 9.33
N SER A 209 -7.81 10.70 10.09
CA SER A 209 -7.61 10.99 11.52
C SER A 209 -8.85 10.56 12.32
N TRP A 210 -8.66 10.11 13.56
CA TRP A 210 -9.72 9.65 14.45
C TRP A 210 -9.38 9.82 15.93
#